data_AF-A0A366KC55-F1
#
_entry.id   AF-A0A366KC55-F1
#
_cell.length_a   1.000
_cell.length_b   1.000
_cell.length_c   1.000
_cell.angle_alpha   90.00
_cell.angle_beta   90.00
_cell.angle_gamma   90.00
#
_symmetry.space_group_name_H-M   'P 1'
#
loop_
_entity.id
_entity.type
_entity.pdbx_description
1 polymer ?
#
loop_
_entity_poly.entity_id
_entity_poly.type
_entity_poly.pdbx_seq_one_letter_code
_entity_poly.pdbx_strand_id
1 'polypeptide(L)' 'VSLHLFKRTTKEEAMTYTIEQYTVPMSYDDPIQPEPTWMSSPHFWDKEWKTEAGARRALEKHLRICNGDPAKYRLRQTV' A
#
# COMPACT_ATOMS: atom_id res chain seq x y z
N VAL A 1 -36.67 27.64 7.25
CA VAL A 1 -35.37 28.11 6.73
C VAL A 1 -34.61 26.89 6.22
N SER A 2 -34.66 26.61 4.92
CA SER A 2 -34.02 25.43 4.32
C SER A 2 -32.55 25.73 3.99
N LEU A 3 -31.64 25.13 4.75
CA LEU A 3 -30.21 25.12 4.45
C LEU A 3 -29.92 24.02 3.42
N HIS A 4 -30.00 24.36 2.14
CA HIS A 4 -29.35 23.57 1.09
C HIS A 4 -27.85 23.82 1.19
N LEU A 5 -27.16 23.05 2.02
CA LEU A 5 -25.71 23.04 2.07
C LEU A 5 -25.21 22.30 0.81
N PHE A 6 -24.75 23.08 -0.15
CA PHE A 6 -24.09 22.63 -1.37
C PHE A 6 -23.03 21.57 -1.07
N LYS A 7 -23.34 20.29 -1.34
CA LYS A 7 -22.32 19.25 -1.50
C LYS A 7 -21.64 19.49 -2.84
N ARG A 8 -20.69 20.42 -2.89
CA ARG A 8 -19.68 20.43 -3.95
C ARG A 8 -18.79 19.21 -3.74
N THR A 9 -19.19 18.09 -4.33
CA THR A 9 -18.29 16.96 -4.56
C THR A 9 -17.36 17.38 -5.70
N THR A 10 -16.24 18.02 -5.34
CA THR A 10 -15.07 18.01 -6.21
C THR A 10 -14.70 16.54 -6.36
N LYS A 11 -14.93 15.97 -7.54
CA LYS A 11 -14.25 14.75 -7.97
C LYS A 11 -12.78 15.11 -8.18
N GLU A 12 -12.09 15.40 -7.09
CA GLU A 12 -10.65 15.23 -7.05
C GLU A 12 -10.46 13.71 -7.06
N GLU A 13 -9.71 13.20 -8.05
CA GLU A 13 -9.17 11.84 -7.99
C GLU A 13 -8.49 11.72 -6.63
N ALA A 14 -9.17 11.05 -5.70
CA ALA A 14 -8.78 11.04 -4.30
C ALA A 14 -7.57 10.13 -4.22
N MET A 15 -6.37 10.73 -4.25
CA MET A 15 -5.10 10.02 -4.16
C MET A 15 -5.17 8.98 -3.04
N THR A 16 -4.99 7.71 -3.41
CA THR A 16 -4.90 6.60 -2.48
C THR A 16 -3.45 6.20 -2.28
N TYR A 17 -3.22 5.45 -1.21
CA TYR A 17 -1.92 4.87 -0.88
C TYR A 17 -2.11 3.37 -0.72
N THR A 18 -1.18 2.61 -1.28
CA THR A 18 -1.07 1.15 -1.14
C THR A 18 0.26 0.81 -0.49
N ILE A 19 0.39 -0.42 0.00
CA ILE A 19 1.63 -0.93 0.60
C ILE A 19 2.16 -2.04 -0.30
N GLU A 20 3.37 -1.83 -0.82
CA GLU A 20 4.10 -2.83 -1.58
C GLU A 20 5.10 -3.54 -0.68
N GLN A 21 5.38 -4.79 -1.03
CA GLN A 21 6.39 -5.62 -0.42
C GLN A 21 7.44 -5.97 -1.47
N TYR A 22 8.71 -5.92 -1.05
CA TYR A 22 9.82 -6.39 -1.84
C TYR A 22 9.79 -7.91 -1.89
N THR A 23 9.68 -8.45 -3.10
CA THR A 23 9.60 -9.89 -3.34
C THR A 23 10.79 -10.33 -4.16
N VAL A 24 11.50 -11.34 -3.67
CA VAL A 24 12.48 -12.07 -4.44
C VAL A 24 11.77 -13.36 -4.87
N PRO A 25 11.50 -13.56 -6.16
CA PRO A 25 10.88 -14.79 -6.61
C PRO A 25 11.79 -15.98 -6.26
N MET A 26 11.24 -16.94 -5.52
CA MET A 26 11.92 -18.21 -5.25
C MET A 26 11.87 -19.07 -6.53
N SER A 27 12.92 -19.06 -7.32
CA SER A 27 13.12 -20.06 -8.37
C SER A 27 13.83 -21.28 -7.77
N TYR A 28 13.07 -22.36 -7.57
CA TYR A 28 13.64 -23.70 -7.38
C TYR A 28 14.19 -24.14 -8.75
N ASP A 29 15.51 -24.34 -8.83
CA ASP A 29 16.26 -24.95 -9.95
C ASP A 29 16.38 -24.19 -11.29
N ASP A 30 15.81 -22.99 -11.45
CA ASP A 30 15.98 -22.21 -12.69
C ASP A 30 17.28 -21.36 -12.67
N PRO A 31 18.18 -21.48 -13.67
CA PRO A 31 19.40 -20.67 -13.74
C PRO A 31 19.11 -19.17 -13.98
N ILE A 32 17.89 -18.82 -14.38
CA ILE A 32 17.45 -17.43 -14.55
C ILE A 32 16.63 -17.04 -13.33
N GLN A 33 17.28 -16.42 -12.34
CA GLN A 33 16.56 -15.79 -11.23
C GLN A 33 15.83 -14.54 -11.76
N PRO A 34 14.51 -14.42 -11.57
CA PRO A 34 13.82 -13.21 -11.99
C PRO A 34 14.29 -12.03 -11.14
N GLU A 35 14.35 -10.86 -11.75
CA GLU A 35 14.73 -9.64 -11.03
C GLU A 35 13.76 -9.41 -9.87
N PRO A 36 14.25 -9.01 -8.69
CA PRO A 36 13.40 -8.73 -7.56
C PRO A 36 12.49 -7.54 -7.86
N THR A 37 11.21 -7.66 -7.52
CA THR A 37 10.20 -6.64 -7.82
C THR A 37 9.42 -6.25 -6.59
N TRP A 38 8.95 -5.00 -6.61
CA TRP A 38 7.97 -4.51 -5.66
C TRP A 38 6.59 -4.90 -6.14
N MET A 39 5.88 -5.66 -5.33
CA MET A 39 4.52 -6.08 -5.62
C MET A 39 3.61 -5.63 -4.50
N SER A 40 2.31 -5.47 -4.77
CA SER A 40 1.33 -5.25 -3.70
C SER A 40 1.50 -6.35 -2.64
N SER A 41 1.60 -5.94 -1.38
CA SER A 41 1.84 -6.90 -0.31
C SER A 41 0.60 -7.79 -0.12
N PRO A 42 0.75 -9.13 0.02
CA PRO A 42 -0.38 -10.03 0.25
C PRO A 42 -1.24 -9.68 1.47
N HIS A 43 -0.65 -9.05 2.49
CA HIS A 43 -1.37 -8.60 3.69
C HIS A 43 -2.27 -7.37 3.48
N PHE A 44 -2.08 -6.68 2.34
CA PHE A 44 -2.65 -5.39 2.01
C PHE A 44 -3.30 -5.34 0.61
N TRP A 45 -3.47 -6.46 -0.10
CA TRP A 45 -3.99 -6.50 -1.47
C TRP A 45 -5.32 -5.75 -1.67
N ASP A 46 -6.24 -5.84 -0.71
CA ASP A 46 -7.56 -5.18 -0.78
C ASP A 46 -7.64 -3.92 0.11
N LYS A 47 -6.49 -3.34 0.47
CA LYS A 47 -6.43 -2.20 1.39
C LYS A 47 -5.79 -1.00 0.74
N GLU A 48 -6.53 0.10 0.81
CA GLU A 48 -6.08 1.41 0.37
C GLU A 48 -6.34 2.43 1.47
N TRP A 49 -5.46 3.42 1.57
CA TRP A 49 -5.62 4.52 2.50
C TRP A 49 -5.73 5.83 1.75
N LYS A 50 -6.60 6.72 2.23
CA LYS A 50 -6.75 8.08 1.69
C LYS A 50 -5.61 9.02 2.10
N THR A 51 -4.75 8.59 3.02
CA THR A 51 -3.64 9.39 3.55
C THR A 51 -2.40 8.53 3.75
N GLU A 52 -1.23 9.11 3.49
CA GLU A 52 0.07 8.46 3.71
C GLU A 52 0.25 8.06 5.18
N ALA A 53 -0.13 8.94 6.11
CA ALA A 53 -0.05 8.67 7.54
C ALA A 53 -0.89 7.46 7.97
N GLY A 54 -2.06 7.25 7.33
CA GLY A 54 -2.91 6.09 7.58
C GLY A 54 -2.24 4.79 7.14
N ALA A 55 -1.69 4.79 5.92
CA ALA A 55 -0.97 3.64 5.39
C ALA A 55 0.32 3.34 6.19
N ARG A 56 1.06 4.38 6.59
CA ARG A 56 2.27 4.24 7.43
C ARG A 56 1.95 3.60 8.77
N ARG A 57 0.90 4.06 9.46
CA ARG A 57 0.46 3.45 10.73
C ARG A 57 0.03 1.99 10.57
N ALA A 58 -0.64 1.66 9.46
CA ALA A 58 -1.02 0.29 9.16
C ALA A 58 0.21 -0.61 8.92
N LEU A 59 1.20 -0.09 8.19
CA LEU A 59 2.48 -0.77 7.98
C LEU A 59 3.23 -0.97 9.30
N GLU A 60 3.42 0.08 10.11
CA GLU A 60 4.08 0.01 11.42
C GLU A 60 3.41 -1.02 12.35
N LYS A 61 2.08 -1.04 12.36
CA LYS A 61 1.32 -2.03 13.13
C LYS A 61 1.60 -3.46 12.64
N HIS A 62 1.63 -3.68 11.32
CA HIS A 62 1.94 -4.99 10.74
C HIS A 62 3.37 -5.43 11.06
N LEU A 63 4.36 -4.54 10.86
CA LEU A 63 5.76 -4.80 11.19
C LEU A 63 5.95 -5.16 12.66
N ARG A 64 5.26 -4.47 13.56
CA ARG A 64 5.30 -4.78 15.00
C ARG A 64 4.68 -6.15 15.34
N ILE A 65 3.56 -6.51 14.70
CA ILE A 65 2.86 -7.79 14.98
C ILE A 65 3.66 -8.97 14.42
N CYS A 66 4.20 -8.83 13.21
CA CYS A 66 4.86 -9.91 12.50
C CYS A 66 6.39 -9.91 12.66
N ASN A 67 6.95 -8.99 13.46
CA ASN A 67 8.38 -8.70 13.54
C ASN A 67 9.03 -8.57 12.13
N GLY A 68 8.32 -7.88 11.24
CA GLY A 68 8.68 -7.74 9.84
C GLY A 68 9.82 -6.74 9.65
N ASP A 69 10.63 -6.96 8.61
CA ASP A 69 11.69 -6.03 8.22
C ASP A 69 11.09 -4.83 7.46
N PRO A 70 11.19 -3.58 7.99
CA PRO A 70 10.68 -2.39 7.30
C PRO A 70 11.31 -2.18 5.92
N ALA A 71 12.55 -2.62 5.69
CA ALA A 71 13.22 -2.44 4.40
C ALA A 71 12.55 -3.22 3.27
N LYS A 72 11.73 -4.22 3.59
CA LYS A 72 10.96 -5.01 2.62
C LYS A 72 9.62 -4.38 2.28
N TYR A 73 9.27 -3.21 2.79
CA TYR A 73 7.99 -2.59 2.52
C TYR A 73 8.17 -1.13 2.09
N ARG A 74 7.26 -0.67 1.22
CA ARG A 74 7.18 0.75 0.87
C ARG A 74 5.73 1.17 0.65
N LEU A 75 5.50 2.46 0.84
CA LEU A 75 4.25 3.11 0.49
C LEU A 75 4.29 3.49 -0.99
N ARG A 76 3.22 3.18 -1.72
CA ARG A 76 3.04 3.59 -3.10
C ARG A 76 1.80 4.49 -3.18
N GLN A 77 1.97 5.69 -3.70
CA GLN A 77 0.85 6.58 -4.03
C GLN A 77 0.20 6.09 -5.34
N THR A 78 -1.13 6.05 -5.34
CA THR A 78 -1.99 5.70 -6.46
C THR A 78 -2.94 6.87 -6.72
N VAL A 79 -3.11 7.23 -8.00
CA VAL A 79 -4.01 8.30 -8.47
C VAL A 79 -5.31 7.69 -8.98
#